data_AF-A0AAD5WVX8-F1
#
_entry.id   AF-A0AAD5WVX8-F1
#
_cell.length_a   1.000
_cell.length_b   1.000
_cell.length_c   1.000
_cell.angle_alpha   90.00
_cell.angle_beta   90.00
_cell.angle_gamma   90.00
#
_symmetry.space_group_name_H-M   'P 1'
#
loop_
_entity.id
_entity.type
_entity.pdbx_description
1 polymer ?
#
loop_
_entity_poly.entity_id
_entity_poly.type
_entity_poly.pdbx_seq_one_letter_code
_entity_poly.pdbx_strand_id
1 'polypeptide(L)'
;YPPSISYTTITLSINHLLATLFLLLSLSRLASIKTLYTRVLAPLRVYGRSAFFFYVMHFYVYIGMRFLLTAMGFIKGDFGFFGSQEGNLPDAGFWCLWVVGLVLLYFMCERYGRFKMGTGADSLWRLF
;
A
#
# COMPACT_ATOMS: atom_id res chain seq x y z
N TYR A 1 13.91 18.21 -15.12
CA TYR A 1 13.01 19.35 -15.40
C TYR A 1 12.07 19.48 -14.22
N PRO A 2 12.07 20.60 -13.48
CA PRO A 2 11.08 20.79 -12.42
C PRO A 2 9.67 20.83 -13.06
N PRO A 3 8.66 20.27 -12.39
CA PRO A 3 7.28 20.39 -12.85
C PRO A 3 6.87 21.86 -12.96
N SER A 4 6.03 22.19 -13.93
CA SER A 4 5.52 23.57 -14.11
C SER A 4 4.71 24.01 -12.89
N ILE A 5 4.66 25.32 -12.63
CA ILE A 5 3.88 25.89 -11.52
C ILE A 5 2.39 25.52 -11.68
N SER A 6 1.87 25.48 -12.90
CA SER A 6 0.49 25.07 -13.16
C SER A 6 0.25 23.61 -12.78
N TYR A 7 1.21 22.71 -13.02
CA TYR A 7 1.08 21.30 -12.65
C TYR A 7 1.07 21.13 -11.12
N THR A 8 1.94 21.85 -10.41
CA THR A 8 2.02 21.74 -8.94
C THR A 8 0.76 22.31 -8.29
N THR A 9 0.24 23.45 -8.75
CA THR A 9 -0.99 24.04 -8.20
C THR A 9 -2.23 23.20 -8.48
N ILE A 10 -2.35 22.59 -9.67
CA ILE A 10 -3.45 21.67 -9.99
C ILE A 10 -3.39 20.44 -9.07
N THR A 11 -2.22 19.81 -8.96
CA THR A 11 -2.05 18.61 -8.13
C THR A 11 -2.33 18.91 -6.66
N LEU A 12 -1.84 20.05 -6.15
CA LEU A 12 -2.11 20.52 -4.79
C LEU A 12 -3.60 20.79 -4.58
N SER A 13 -4.27 21.43 -5.53
CA SER A 13 -5.71 21.75 -5.46
C SER A 13 -6.57 20.49 -5.42
N ILE A 14 -6.24 19.48 -6.25
CA ILE A 14 -6.93 18.18 -6.24
C ILE A 14 -6.77 17.50 -4.88
N ASN A 15 -5.55 17.49 -4.33
CA ASN A 15 -5.30 16.92 -3.00
C ASN A 15 -6.09 17.62 -1.90
N HIS A 16 -6.15 18.96 -1.91
CA HIS A 16 -6.94 19.72 -0.93
C HIS A 16 -8.43 19.49 -1.11
N LEU A 17 -8.94 19.45 -2.34
CA LEU A 17 -10.34 19.16 -2.63
C LEU A 17 -10.75 17.79 -2.11
N LEU A 18 -9.94 16.76 -2.37
CA LEU A 18 -10.17 15.41 -1.85
C LEU A 18 -10.15 15.39 -0.31
N ALA A 19 -9.16 16.03 0.33
CA ALA A 19 -9.08 16.12 1.78
C ALA A 19 -10.32 16.79 2.38
N THR A 20 -10.79 17.87 1.76
CA THR A 20 -11.99 18.60 2.18
C THR A 20 -13.24 17.75 2.04
N LEU A 21 -13.39 17.01 0.93
CA LEU A 21 -14.50 16.07 0.74
C LEU A 21 -14.51 14.97 1.81
N PHE A 22 -13.35 14.36 2.12
CA PHE A 22 -13.26 13.34 3.17
C PHE A 22 -13.57 13.90 4.56
N LEU A 23 -13.15 15.13 4.87
CA LEU A 23 -13.48 15.80 6.13
C LEU A 23 -14.98 16.09 6.22
N LEU A 24 -15.60 16.60 5.16
CA LEU A 24 -17.04 16.86 5.10
C LEU A 24 -17.85 15.56 5.25
N LEU A 25 -17.42 14.48 4.59
CA LEU A 25 -18.03 13.15 4.74
C LEU A 25 -17.87 12.60 6.16
N SER A 26 -16.72 12.85 6.81
CA SER A 26 -16.47 12.46 8.20
C SER A 26 -17.33 13.24 9.20
N LEU A 27 -17.60 14.52 8.93
CA LEU A 27 -18.39 15.39 9.80
C LEU A 27 -19.90 15.21 9.61
N SER A 28 -20.35 14.93 8.39
CA SER A 28 -21.77 14.95 8.01
C SER A 28 -22.58 13.69 8.42
N ARG A 29 -21.97 12.63 8.98
CA ARG A 29 -22.70 11.36 9.21
C ARG A 29 -22.58 10.80 10.63
N LEU A 30 -23.61 11.13 11.41
CA LEU A 30 -24.00 10.54 12.68
C LEU A 30 -24.30 9.02 12.53
N ALA A 31 -23.69 8.22 13.39
CA ALA A 31 -24.00 6.83 13.78
C ALA A 31 -24.09 5.69 12.74
N SER A 32 -24.87 5.76 11.66
CA SER A 32 -25.27 4.53 10.92
C SER A 32 -24.27 4.07 9.84
N ILE A 33 -23.50 4.98 9.24
CA ILE A 33 -22.55 4.65 8.16
C ILE A 33 -21.14 4.33 8.69
N LYS A 34 -20.89 4.57 9.98
CA LYS A 34 -19.61 4.22 10.62
C LYS A 34 -19.29 2.73 10.47
N THR A 35 -20.29 1.84 10.50
CA THR A 35 -20.10 0.38 10.50
C THR A 35 -19.62 -0.18 9.16
N LEU A 36 -20.17 0.30 8.03
CA LEU A 36 -19.71 -0.11 6.70
C LEU A 36 -18.42 0.60 6.31
N TYR A 37 -18.30 1.90 6.65
CA TYR A 37 -17.10 2.69 6.41
C TYR A 37 -15.88 2.13 7.16
N THR A 38 -16.04 1.74 8.43
CA THR A 38 -14.95 1.15 9.21
C THR A 38 -14.53 -0.22 8.72
N ARG A 39 -15.44 -1.06 8.20
CA ARG A 39 -15.08 -2.39 7.69
C ARG A 39 -14.35 -2.33 6.35
N VAL A 40 -14.80 -1.48 5.42
CA VAL A 40 -14.21 -1.39 4.07
C VAL A 40 -12.92 -0.54 4.06
N LEU A 41 -12.84 0.53 4.86
CA LEU A 41 -11.62 1.32 4.98
C LEU A 41 -10.65 0.82 6.06
N ALA A 42 -10.99 -0.21 6.84
CA ALA A 42 -10.06 -0.79 7.81
C ALA A 42 -8.72 -1.20 7.18
N PRO A 43 -8.68 -1.93 6.05
CA PRO A 43 -7.42 -2.28 5.38
C PRO A 43 -6.66 -1.05 4.88
N LEU A 44 -7.37 -0.12 4.23
CA LEU A 44 -6.80 1.13 3.73
C LEU A 44 -6.16 1.95 4.85
N ARG A 45 -6.80 1.99 6.03
CA ARG A 45 -6.27 2.67 7.21
C ARG A 45 -5.02 2.00 7.75
N VAL A 46 -4.92 0.67 7.70
CA VAL A 46 -3.72 -0.07 8.12
C VAL A 46 -2.53 0.27 7.22
N TYR A 47 -2.73 0.27 5.89
CA TYR A 47 -1.67 0.68 4.97
C TYR A 47 -1.29 2.15 5.14
N GLY A 48 -2.27 3.04 5.26
CA GLY A 48 -2.03 4.48 5.37
C GLY A 48 -1.29 4.92 6.63
N ARG A 49 -1.43 4.19 7.75
CA ARG A 49 -0.70 4.49 9.01
C ARG A 49 0.81 4.22 8.92
N SER A 50 1.23 3.41 7.96
CA SER A 50 2.61 2.98 7.77
C SER A 50 2.94 2.97 6.27
N ALA A 51 2.59 4.05 5.58
CA ALA A 51 2.67 4.15 4.12
C ALA A 51 4.10 3.93 3.58
N PHE A 52 5.12 4.45 4.27
CA PHE A 52 6.51 4.24 3.88
C PHE A 52 6.93 2.77 4.01
N PHE A 53 6.62 2.14 5.14
CA PHE A 53 6.86 0.72 5.34
C PHE A 53 6.13 -0.14 4.29
N PHE A 54 4.87 0.17 4.00
CA PHE A 54 4.12 -0.48 2.94
C PHE A 54 4.84 -0.38 1.59
N TYR A 55 5.29 0.82 1.20
CA TYR A 55 5.98 1.04 -0.08
C TYR A 55 7.26 0.18 -0.19
N VAL A 56 8.10 0.21 0.84
CA VAL A 56 9.36 -0.55 0.86
C VAL A 56 9.07 -2.06 0.84
N MET A 57 8.18 -2.54 1.72
CA MET A 57 7.88 -3.96 1.82
C MET A 57 7.15 -4.50 0.61
N HIS A 58 6.30 -3.70 -0.04
CA HIS A 58 5.63 -4.07 -1.27
C HIS A 58 6.64 -4.53 -2.31
N PHE A 59 7.70 -3.75 -2.53
CA PHE A 59 8.76 -4.12 -3.48
C PHE A 59 9.38 -5.48 -3.15
N TYR A 60 9.77 -5.71 -1.89
CA TYR A 60 10.37 -6.98 -1.48
C TYR A 60 9.41 -8.18 -1.55
N VAL A 61 8.15 -8.00 -1.17
CA VAL A 61 7.14 -9.06 -1.21
C VAL A 61 6.90 -9.53 -2.63
N TYR A 62 6.75 -8.61 -3.59
CA TYR A 62 6.50 -8.97 -4.98
C TYR A 62 7.75 -9.55 -5.68
N ILE A 63 8.96 -9.11 -5.31
CA ILE A 63 10.19 -9.77 -5.75
C ILE A 63 10.27 -11.20 -5.21
N GLY A 64 9.98 -11.40 -3.92
CA GLY A 64 9.95 -12.73 -3.32
C GLY A 64 8.91 -13.65 -3.98
N MET A 65 7.72 -13.12 -4.27
CA MET A 65 6.69 -13.87 -4.99
C MET A 65 7.11 -14.23 -6.41
N ARG A 66 7.73 -13.31 -7.16
CA ARG A 66 8.33 -13.60 -8.48
C ARG A 66 9.36 -14.72 -8.36
N PHE A 67 10.28 -14.64 -7.40
CA PHE A 67 11.29 -15.67 -7.17
C PHE A 67 10.65 -17.05 -6.92
N LEU A 68 9.64 -17.12 -6.07
CA LEU A 68 8.91 -18.37 -5.79
C LEU A 68 8.21 -18.91 -7.05
N LEU A 69 7.56 -18.07 -7.84
CA LEU A 69 6.88 -18.48 -9.07
C LEU A 69 7.85 -18.97 -10.14
N THR A 70 9.02 -18.34 -10.27
CA THR A 70 10.10 -18.82 -11.14
C THR A 70 10.66 -20.15 -10.64
N ALA A 71 10.89 -20.30 -9.34
CA ALA A 71 11.38 -21.55 -8.75
C ALA A 71 10.41 -22.72 -8.93
N MET A 72 9.10 -22.45 -8.91
CA MET A 72 8.06 -23.44 -9.19
C MET A 72 7.83 -23.68 -10.69
N GLY A 73 8.49 -22.93 -11.58
CA GLY A 73 8.37 -23.06 -13.03
C GLY A 73 7.10 -22.45 -13.64
N PHE A 74 6.32 -21.68 -12.89
CA PHE A 74 5.13 -20.99 -13.40
C PHE A 74 5.48 -19.79 -14.30
N ILE A 75 6.65 -19.19 -14.10
CA ILE A 75 7.16 -18.07 -14.90
C ILE A 75 8.60 -18.38 -15.30
N LYS A 76 9.01 -18.02 -16.51
CA LYS A 76 10.42 -18.08 -16.93
C LYS A 76 11.09 -16.73 -16.67
N GLY A 77 12.30 -16.74 -16.15
CA GLY A 77 13.03 -15.51 -15.89
C GLY A 77 14.28 -15.74 -15.07
N ASP A 78 15.05 -14.68 -14.89
CA ASP A 78 16.29 -14.71 -14.11
C ASP A 78 15.99 -14.65 -12.60
N PHE A 79 16.79 -15.32 -11.78
CA PHE A 79 16.69 -15.28 -10.33
C PHE A 79 17.31 -14.02 -9.70
N GLY A 80 17.87 -13.13 -10.50
CA GLY A 80 18.38 -11.83 -10.05
C GLY A 80 17.32 -10.94 -9.41
N PHE A 81 17.75 -10.13 -8.44
CA PHE A 81 16.92 -9.11 -7.76
C PHE A 81 16.39 -8.05 -8.73
N PHE A 82 17.20 -7.69 -9.74
CA PHE A 82 16.83 -6.86 -10.88
C PHE A 82 16.71 -7.69 -12.18
N GLY A 83 16.47 -9.00 -12.04
CA GLY A 83 16.40 -9.92 -13.16
C GLY A 83 15.22 -9.62 -14.07
N SER A 84 15.36 -9.96 -15.35
CA SER A 84 14.26 -9.88 -16.31
C SER A 84 13.25 -11.01 -16.09
N GLN A 85 12.01 -10.76 -16.49
CA GLN A 85 10.94 -11.77 -16.50
C GLN A 85 10.53 -12.00 -17.95
N GLU A 86 10.51 -13.28 -18.36
CA GLU A 86 10.12 -13.72 -19.70
C GLU A 86 8.76 -14.42 -19.61
N GLY A 87 7.70 -13.64 -19.83
CA GLY A 87 6.31 -14.10 -19.77
C GLY A 87 5.56 -13.61 -18.55
N ASN A 88 4.23 -13.58 -18.64
CA ASN A 88 3.34 -13.10 -17.58
C ASN A 88 2.37 -14.19 -17.15
N LEU A 89 1.85 -14.08 -15.93
CA LEU A 89 0.70 -14.88 -15.52
C LEU A 89 -0.52 -14.51 -16.39
N PRO A 90 -1.45 -15.45 -16.59
CA PRO A 90 -2.79 -15.12 -17.07
C PRO A 90 -3.42 -14.03 -16.19
N ASP A 91 -4.28 -13.18 -16.76
CA ASP A 91 -4.87 -12.03 -16.07
C ASP A 91 -5.45 -12.37 -14.69
N ALA A 92 -6.21 -13.46 -14.59
CA ALA A 92 -6.77 -13.93 -13.32
C ALA A 92 -5.67 -14.31 -12.31
N GLY A 93 -4.59 -14.95 -12.76
CA GLY A 93 -3.44 -15.30 -11.94
C GLY A 93 -2.69 -14.07 -11.42
N PHE A 94 -2.53 -13.05 -12.27
CA PHE A 94 -1.97 -11.77 -11.85
C PHE A 94 -2.81 -11.11 -10.74
N TRP A 95 -4.12 -11.00 -10.93
CA TRP A 95 -5.00 -10.39 -9.93
C TRP A 95 -5.02 -11.20 -8.63
N CYS A 96 -5.01 -12.53 -8.70
CA CYS A 96 -4.93 -13.37 -7.51
C CYS A 96 -3.61 -13.14 -6.77
N LEU A 97 -2.47 -13.17 -7.47
CA LEU A 97 -1.16 -12.93 -6.88
C LEU A 97 -1.09 -11.54 -6.22
N TRP A 98 -1.66 -10.54 -6.88
CA TRP A 98 -1.74 -9.18 -6.37
C TRP A 98 -2.55 -9.09 -5.06
N VAL A 99 -3.72 -9.73 -5.01
CA VAL A 99 -4.52 -9.79 -3.77
C VAL A 99 -3.76 -10.53 -2.66
N VAL A 100 -3.09 -11.65 -2.97
CA VAL A 100 -2.26 -12.37 -1.99
C VAL A 100 -1.14 -11.49 -1.44
N GLY A 101 -0.46 -10.73 -2.31
CA GLY A 101 0.56 -9.76 -1.92
C GLY A 101 0.02 -8.69 -0.98
N LEU A 102 -1.17 -8.13 -1.28
CA LEU A 102 -1.82 -7.18 -0.39
C LEU A 102 -2.18 -7.79 0.96
N VAL A 103 -2.78 -8.98 0.99
CA VAL A 103 -3.14 -9.65 2.25
C VAL A 103 -1.90 -9.88 3.12
N LEU A 104 -0.79 -10.31 2.52
CA LEU A 104 0.48 -10.47 3.25
C LEU A 104 0.97 -9.13 3.81
N LEU A 105 0.98 -8.08 2.98
CA LEU A 105 1.35 -6.73 3.39
C LEU A 105 0.45 -6.19 4.51
N TYR A 106 -0.85 -6.51 4.49
CA TYR A 106 -1.78 -6.09 5.54
C TYR A 106 -1.31 -6.54 6.92
N PHE A 107 -0.99 -7.83 7.06
CA PHE A 107 -0.51 -8.38 8.33
C PHE A 107 0.85 -7.79 8.73
N MET A 108 1.75 -7.55 7.76
CA MET A 108 3.04 -6.89 8.04
C MET A 108 2.85 -5.45 8.53
N CYS A 109 2.03 -4.66 7.85
CA CYS A 109 1.71 -3.28 8.22
C CYS A 109 0.99 -3.20 9.56
N GLU A 110 0.07 -4.13 9.84
CA GLU A 110 -0.61 -4.19 11.13
C GLU A 110 0.38 -4.44 12.27
N ARG A 111 1.26 -5.43 12.10
CA ARG A 111 2.28 -5.77 13.11
C ARG A 111 3.28 -4.64 13.31
N TYR A 112 3.72 -4.00 12.23
CA TYR A 112 4.59 -2.84 12.29
C TYR A 112 3.91 -1.66 13.00
N GLY A 113 2.63 -1.41 12.71
CA GLY A 113 1.83 -0.40 13.40
C GLY A 113 1.74 -0.64 14.91
N ARG A 114 1.57 -1.90 15.34
CA ARG A 114 1.58 -2.28 16.76
C ARG A 114 2.95 -2.05 17.42
N PHE A 115 4.04 -2.43 16.73
CA PHE A 115 5.40 -2.17 17.18
C PHE A 115 5.68 -0.66 17.36
N LYS A 116 5.26 0.15 16.37
CA LYS A 116 5.41 1.61 16.40
C LYS A 116 4.70 2.26 17.59
N MET A 117 3.52 1.75 17.96
CA MET A 117 2.79 2.23 19.15
C MET A 117 3.48 1.90 20.47
N GLY A 118 4.29 0.83 20.53
CA GLY A 118 5.05 0.44 21.72
C GLY A 118 6.42 1.12 21.83
N THR A 119 6.82 1.95 20.85
CA THR A 119 8.14 2.58 20.82
C THR A 119 8.09 3.99 21.42
N GLY A 120 9.15 4.40 22.13
CA GLY A 120 9.25 5.70 22.79
C GLY A 120 9.02 6.89 21.85
N ALA A 121 8.58 8.02 22.43
CA ALA A 121 8.15 9.20 21.66
C ALA A 121 9.26 9.81 20.78
N ASP A 122 10.50 9.68 21.22
CA ASP A 122 11.70 10.23 20.56
C ASP A 122 12.33 9.26 19.55
N SER A 123 11.72 8.10 19.32
CA SER A 123 12.27 7.11 18.40
C SER A 123 12.03 7.48 16.94
N LEU A 124 13.08 7.33 16.11
CA LEU A 124 13.00 7.49 14.66
C LEU A 124 11.92 6.59 14.03
N TRP A 125 11.63 5.44 14.64
CA TRP A 125 10.58 4.52 14.19
C TRP A 125 9.16 5.11 14.31
N ARG A 126 8.96 6.18 15.09
CA ARG A 126 7.66 6.87 15.17
C ARG A 126 7.43 7.85 14.01
N LEU A 127 8.50 8.27 13.33
CA LEU A 127 8.42 9.18 12.20
C LEU A 127 7.87 8.52 10.93
N PHE A 128 8.10 7.20 10.75
CA PHE A 128 7.79 6.47 9.52
C PHE A 128 6.75 5.36 9.71
#